data_AF-G8LWR5-F1
#
_entry.id   AF-G8LWR5-F1
#
_cell.length_a   1.000
_cell.length_b   1.000
_cell.length_c   1.000
_cell.angle_alpha   90.00
_cell.angle_beta   90.00
_cell.angle_gamma   90.00
#
_symmetry.space_group_name_H-M   'P 1'
#
loop_
_entity.id
_entity.type
_entity.pdbx_description
1 polymer ?
#
loop_
_entity_poly.entity_id
_entity_poly.type
_entity_poly.pdbx_seq_one_letter_code
_entity_poly.pdbx_strand_id
1 'polypeptide(L)'
;MFDKLKGLFNKKIHVRFIDVETGNVFAVADMLPGQLPKSFEAHTTMHLQDEDWEVVEAKPITSDEFIKSGYLKLVLRKIEIKTVDPRELLFSLPTISNELPPIQEGSTKLNKRVFEIREDDWRQIDIIPENNLELINENLKAIKNIYENCSIQNGDFIAFKELHVRRGLDFPFENHNIEKQILMDEFKVNYIYEGVSFNGIAGVIEGGFAFEVCKGVVLYGREVNKLVHSLSLYVKDEESFESNVDDIMEVLKSQKLCLIDWCRMKLY
;
A
#
# COMPACT_ATOMS: atom_id res chain seq x y z
N MET A 1 -8.36 44.22 3.76
CA MET A 1 -7.83 42.84 3.91
C MET A 1 -8.77 41.79 3.34
N PHE A 2 -10.11 41.98 3.42
CA PHE A 2 -11.12 41.07 2.84
C PHE A 2 -11.22 41.07 1.29
N ASP A 3 -10.80 42.13 0.59
CA ASP A 3 -10.86 42.18 -0.88
C ASP A 3 -9.78 41.37 -1.60
N LYS A 4 -8.62 41.13 -0.98
CA LYS A 4 -7.58 40.27 -1.59
C LYS A 4 -7.99 38.79 -1.57
N LEU A 5 -8.78 38.37 -0.58
CA LEU A 5 -9.29 36.99 -0.48
C LEU A 5 -10.37 36.69 -1.52
N LYS A 6 -11.26 37.64 -1.85
CA LYS A 6 -12.26 37.47 -2.92
C LYS A 6 -11.65 37.27 -4.32
N GLY A 7 -10.49 37.88 -4.58
CA GLY A 7 -9.79 37.74 -5.86
C GLY A 7 -9.18 36.36 -6.12
N LEU A 8 -8.82 35.61 -5.07
CA LEU A 8 -8.28 34.25 -5.21
C LEU A 8 -9.35 33.22 -5.60
N PHE A 9 -10.61 33.40 -5.17
CA PHE A 9 -11.70 32.46 -5.47
C PHE A 9 -12.28 32.59 -6.89
N ASN A 10 -11.93 33.65 -7.63
CA ASN A 10 -12.38 33.87 -9.00
C ASN A 10 -11.31 33.55 -10.06
N LYS A 11 -10.11 33.13 -9.64
CA LYS A 11 -9.04 32.76 -10.56
C LYS A 11 -9.33 31.36 -11.11
N LYS A 12 -9.67 31.30 -12.39
CA LYS A 12 -9.83 30.04 -13.11
C LYS A 12 -8.46 29.40 -13.36
N ILE A 13 -8.40 28.09 -13.26
CA ILE A 13 -7.23 27.26 -13.55
C ILE A 13 -7.42 26.69 -14.94
N HIS A 14 -6.44 26.91 -15.81
CA HIS A 14 -6.45 26.38 -17.17
C HIS A 14 -6.00 24.92 -17.16
N VAL A 15 -6.92 24.00 -17.44
CA VAL A 15 -6.70 22.55 -17.38
C VAL A 15 -6.60 21.96 -18.78
N ARG A 16 -5.52 21.23 -19.06
CA ARG A 16 -5.34 20.45 -20.30
C ARG A 16 -5.41 18.96 -20.01
N PHE A 17 -6.28 18.26 -20.74
CA PHE A 17 -6.48 16.82 -20.65
C PHE A 17 -5.77 16.13 -21.82
N ILE A 18 -4.86 15.22 -21.50
CA ILE A 18 -4.03 14.51 -22.46
C ILE A 18 -4.34 13.04 -22.36
N ASP A 19 -4.62 12.40 -23.48
CA ASP A 19 -4.83 10.96 -23.54
C ASP A 19 -3.46 10.27 -23.46
N VAL A 20 -3.31 9.32 -22.54
CA VAL A 20 -2.03 8.62 -22.29
C VAL A 20 -1.60 7.74 -23.46
N GLU A 21 -2.55 7.17 -24.21
CA GLU A 21 -2.26 6.25 -25.31
C GLU A 21 -1.78 7.02 -26.54
N THR A 22 -2.43 8.14 -26.83
CA THR A 22 -2.12 8.94 -28.03
C THR A 22 -1.12 10.06 -27.76
N GLY A 23 -0.93 10.47 -26.51
CA GLY A 23 -0.16 11.64 -26.11
C GLY A 23 -0.78 12.99 -26.52
N ASN A 24 -1.96 12.97 -27.11
CA ASN A 24 -2.62 14.16 -27.65
C ASN A 24 -3.52 14.83 -26.61
N VAL A 25 -3.60 16.15 -26.71
CA VAL A 25 -4.59 16.91 -25.94
C VAL A 25 -5.95 16.70 -26.58
N PHE A 26 -6.88 16.09 -25.86
CA PHE A 26 -8.23 15.84 -26.36
C PHE A 26 -9.26 16.84 -25.80
N ALA A 27 -8.96 17.49 -24.67
CA ALA A 27 -9.82 18.53 -24.10
C ALA A 27 -9.02 19.61 -23.35
N VAL A 28 -9.62 20.80 -23.25
CA VAL A 28 -9.12 21.94 -22.47
C VAL A 28 -10.30 22.62 -21.78
N ALA A 29 -10.16 22.95 -20.50
CA ALA A 29 -11.22 23.61 -19.74
C ALA A 29 -10.64 24.59 -18.71
N ASP A 30 -11.38 25.65 -18.42
CA ASP A 30 -11.07 26.55 -17.31
C ASP A 30 -11.94 26.18 -16.10
N MET A 31 -11.32 25.68 -15.03
CA MET A 31 -12.00 25.18 -13.83
C MET A 31 -11.77 26.10 -12.63
N LEU A 32 -12.76 26.22 -11.75
CA LEU A 32 -12.59 26.87 -10.46
C LEU A 32 -11.80 25.96 -9.50
N PRO A 33 -11.01 26.52 -8.56
CA PRO A 33 -10.25 25.72 -7.60
C PRO A 33 -11.08 24.72 -6.81
N GLY A 34 -12.33 25.06 -6.46
CA GLY A 34 -13.24 24.17 -5.74
C GLY A 34 -13.81 23.01 -6.57
N GLN A 35 -13.58 22.98 -7.89
CA GLN A 35 -13.96 21.88 -8.78
C GLN A 35 -12.84 20.86 -8.96
N LEU A 36 -11.67 21.11 -8.37
CA LEU A 36 -10.49 20.25 -8.45
C LEU A 36 -10.17 19.71 -7.05
N PRO A 37 -9.63 18.49 -6.95
CA PRO A 37 -9.22 17.93 -5.65
C PRO A 37 -8.05 18.73 -5.06
N LYS A 38 -7.86 18.61 -3.75
CA LYS A 38 -6.73 19.27 -3.06
C LYS A 38 -5.36 18.77 -3.55
N SER A 39 -5.30 17.52 -4.01
CA SER A 39 -4.11 16.85 -4.54
C SER A 39 -4.55 15.74 -5.50
N PHE A 40 -3.74 15.47 -6.52
CA PHE A 40 -3.87 14.33 -7.43
C PHE A 40 -2.91 13.17 -7.09
N GLU A 41 -2.42 13.11 -5.84
CA GLU A 41 -1.54 12.01 -5.38
C GLU A 41 -2.24 10.65 -5.26
N ALA A 42 -3.55 10.66 -5.01
CA ALA A 42 -4.34 9.43 -4.93
C ALA A 42 -4.81 9.03 -6.34
N HIS A 43 -5.11 7.74 -6.55
CA HIS A 43 -5.83 7.31 -7.76
C HIS A 43 -7.11 8.12 -7.86
N THR A 44 -7.14 9.03 -8.83
CA THR A 44 -8.24 9.98 -9.01
C THR A 44 -8.93 9.61 -10.31
N THR A 45 -10.19 9.24 -10.23
CA THR A 45 -11.04 9.09 -11.41
C THR A 45 -11.77 10.40 -11.67
N MET A 46 -11.80 10.83 -12.92
CA MET A 46 -12.55 11.98 -13.40
C MET A 46 -13.68 11.51 -14.29
N HIS A 47 -14.88 12.00 -14.00
CA HIS A 47 -16.03 11.86 -14.88
C HIS A 47 -16.00 13.03 -15.87
N LEU A 48 -15.73 12.73 -17.14
CA LEU A 48 -15.72 13.71 -18.23
C LEU A 48 -16.80 13.31 -19.24
N GLN A 49 -17.89 14.09 -19.28
CA GLN A 49 -19.11 13.76 -20.03
C GLN A 49 -19.72 12.43 -19.56
N ASP A 50 -19.90 11.47 -20.46
CA ASP A 50 -20.45 10.13 -20.17
C ASP A 50 -19.34 9.06 -20.04
N GLU A 51 -18.08 9.50 -19.85
CA GLU A 51 -16.92 8.61 -19.79
C GLU A 51 -16.12 8.79 -18.50
N ASP A 52 -15.61 7.67 -17.99
CA ASP A 52 -14.76 7.62 -16.82
C ASP A 52 -13.29 7.58 -17.25
N TRP A 53 -12.49 8.45 -16.66
CA TRP A 53 -11.08 8.59 -16.96
C TRP A 53 -10.24 8.48 -15.69
N GLU A 54 -9.22 7.64 -15.70
CA GLU A 54 -8.21 7.56 -14.64
C GLU A 54 -7.16 8.65 -14.86
N VAL A 55 -6.84 9.44 -13.82
CA VAL A 55 -5.71 10.37 -13.84
C VAL A 55 -4.40 9.59 -13.62
N VAL A 56 -3.62 9.47 -14.68
CA VAL A 56 -2.31 8.79 -14.67
C VAL A 56 -1.19 9.73 -14.22
N GLU A 57 -1.28 11.02 -14.54
CA GLU A 57 -0.29 12.02 -14.16
C GLU A 57 -0.93 13.39 -14.01
N ALA A 58 -0.49 14.17 -13.01
CA ALA A 58 -0.88 15.55 -12.82
C ALA A 58 0.35 16.47 -12.67
N LYS A 59 0.34 17.62 -13.33
CA LYS A 59 1.39 18.64 -13.24
C LYS A 59 0.81 20.05 -13.26
N PRO A 60 0.93 20.84 -12.17
CA PRO A 60 1.36 20.47 -10.81
C PRO A 60 0.42 19.47 -10.12
N ILE A 61 0.88 18.81 -9.05
CA ILE A 61 0.11 17.75 -8.34
C ILE A 61 -0.86 18.36 -7.31
N THR A 62 -0.47 19.47 -6.68
CA THR A 62 -1.19 20.03 -5.53
C THR A 62 -1.98 21.28 -5.87
N SER A 63 -3.08 21.48 -5.15
CA SER A 63 -3.94 22.65 -5.34
C SER A 63 -3.25 23.98 -5.11
N ASP A 64 -2.41 24.09 -4.09
CA ASP A 64 -1.63 25.30 -3.84
C ASP A 64 -0.74 25.67 -5.04
N GLU A 65 -0.13 24.67 -5.68
CA GLU A 65 0.74 24.89 -6.85
C GLU A 65 -0.04 25.29 -8.10
N PHE A 66 -1.12 24.59 -8.43
CA PHE A 66 -1.89 24.88 -9.64
C PHE A 66 -2.78 26.12 -9.52
N ILE A 67 -3.22 26.48 -8.30
CA ILE A 67 -3.89 27.77 -8.04
C ILE A 67 -2.89 28.92 -8.24
N LYS A 68 -1.66 28.74 -7.73
CA LYS A 68 -0.59 29.72 -7.88
C LYS A 68 -0.20 29.89 -9.35
N SER A 69 0.08 28.79 -10.07
CA SER A 69 0.47 28.82 -11.47
C SER A 69 -0.68 29.25 -12.39
N GLY A 70 -1.93 28.93 -12.02
CA GLY A 70 -3.10 29.09 -12.88
C GLY A 70 -3.21 28.04 -14.00
N TYR A 71 -2.41 26.97 -13.95
CA TYR A 71 -2.33 25.95 -14.98
C TYR A 71 -2.22 24.55 -14.38
N LEU A 72 -2.91 23.59 -14.98
CA LEU A 72 -2.88 22.17 -14.64
C LEU A 72 -2.86 21.32 -15.92
N LYS A 73 -1.91 20.40 -16.01
CA LYS A 73 -1.88 19.35 -17.04
C LYS A 73 -2.27 18.03 -16.39
N LEU A 74 -3.25 17.34 -16.95
CA LEU A 74 -3.67 16.00 -16.57
C LEU A 74 -3.45 15.04 -17.73
N VAL A 75 -2.73 13.94 -17.48
CA VAL A 75 -2.62 12.80 -18.40
C VAL A 75 -3.59 11.74 -17.92
N LEU A 76 -4.47 11.30 -18.80
CA LEU A 76 -5.63 10.47 -18.48
C LEU A 76 -5.63 9.18 -19.29
N ARG A 77 -6.17 8.11 -18.71
CA ARG A 77 -6.50 6.86 -19.41
C ARG A 77 -8.00 6.64 -19.36
N LYS A 78 -8.61 6.29 -20.50
CA LYS A 78 -10.02 5.94 -20.55
C LYS A 78 -10.27 4.62 -19.82
N ILE A 79 -11.28 4.58 -18.96
CA ILE A 79 -11.69 3.36 -18.26
C ILE A 79 -12.72 2.64 -19.14
N GLU A 80 -12.31 1.54 -19.78
CA GLU A 80 -13.25 0.63 -20.45
C GLU A 80 -13.82 -0.38 -19.44
N ILE A 81 -15.08 -0.16 -19.04
CA ILE A 81 -15.77 -1.13 -18.19
C ILE A 81 -16.22 -2.31 -19.05
N LYS A 82 -15.47 -3.40 -19.02
CA LYS A 82 -15.92 -4.70 -19.53
C LYS A 82 -16.73 -5.41 -18.44
N THR A 83 -18.00 -5.69 -18.72
CA THR A 83 -18.84 -6.48 -17.81
C THR A 83 -18.38 -7.93 -17.84
N VAL A 84 -17.65 -8.35 -16.80
CA VAL A 84 -17.27 -9.75 -16.56
C VAL A 84 -18.27 -10.35 -15.58
N ASP A 85 -18.62 -11.62 -15.75
CA ASP A 85 -19.43 -12.33 -14.75
C ASP A 85 -18.63 -12.40 -13.43
N PRO A 86 -19.15 -11.90 -12.29
CA PRO A 86 -18.44 -11.95 -11.02
C PRO A 86 -18.01 -13.36 -10.59
N ARG A 87 -18.69 -14.41 -11.08
CA ARG A 87 -18.35 -15.81 -10.81
C ARG A 87 -17.11 -16.29 -11.56
N GLU A 88 -16.67 -15.54 -12.56
CA GLU A 88 -15.43 -15.79 -13.31
C GLU A 88 -14.25 -14.99 -12.74
N LEU A 89 -14.47 -14.12 -11.76
CA LEU A 89 -13.40 -13.40 -11.08
C LEU A 89 -12.64 -14.37 -10.17
N LEU A 90 -11.38 -14.62 -10.52
CA LEU A 90 -10.46 -15.40 -9.71
C LEU A 90 -9.60 -14.48 -8.86
N PHE A 91 -9.26 -14.93 -7.66
CA PHE A 91 -8.26 -14.30 -6.80
C PHE A 91 -6.86 -14.67 -7.26
N SER A 92 -5.95 -13.70 -7.24
CA SER A 92 -4.52 -13.92 -7.50
C SER A 92 -3.76 -14.45 -6.28
N LEU A 93 -4.35 -14.32 -5.08
CA LEU A 93 -3.75 -14.72 -3.82
C LEU A 93 -4.62 -15.77 -3.12
N PRO A 94 -4.01 -16.75 -2.43
CA PRO A 94 -4.75 -17.74 -1.65
C PRO A 94 -5.26 -17.15 -0.32
N THR A 95 -4.70 -16.03 0.13
CA THR A 95 -5.01 -15.43 1.43
C THR A 95 -4.66 -13.95 1.49
N ILE A 96 -5.34 -13.22 2.38
CA ILE A 96 -5.05 -11.83 2.76
C ILE A 96 -5.17 -11.65 4.27
N SER A 97 -4.55 -10.59 4.79
CA SER A 97 -4.78 -10.14 6.17
C SER A 97 -6.24 -9.73 6.36
N ASN A 98 -6.83 -10.02 7.51
CA ASN A 98 -8.16 -9.51 7.86
C ASN A 98 -8.14 -8.01 8.17
N GLU A 99 -7.05 -7.54 8.79
CA GLU A 99 -6.86 -6.13 9.12
C GLU A 99 -6.19 -5.40 7.96
N LEU A 100 -6.76 -4.25 7.61
CA LEU A 100 -6.09 -3.18 6.92
C LEU A 100 -6.00 -1.98 7.87
N PRO A 101 -4.81 -1.42 8.07
CA PRO A 101 -4.64 -0.32 9.00
C PRO A 101 -5.23 0.99 8.48
N PRO A 102 -5.72 1.85 9.38
CA PRO A 102 -6.25 3.15 9.02
C PRO A 102 -5.15 4.07 8.49
N ILE A 103 -5.54 4.96 7.58
CA ILE A 103 -4.73 6.08 7.14
C ILE A 103 -4.81 7.19 8.17
N GLN A 104 -3.67 7.76 8.54
CA GLN A 104 -3.60 8.89 9.45
C GLN A 104 -4.34 10.10 8.86
N GLU A 105 -5.35 10.60 9.56
CA GLU A 105 -6.14 11.74 9.10
C GLU A 105 -5.26 12.98 8.86
N GLY A 106 -5.50 13.68 7.74
CA GLY A 106 -4.75 14.87 7.36
C GLY A 106 -3.29 14.63 6.97
N SER A 107 -2.84 13.37 6.92
CA SER A 107 -1.49 13.04 6.46
C SER A 107 -1.35 13.14 4.94
N THR A 108 -0.11 13.28 4.48
CA THR A 108 0.27 13.29 3.06
C THR A 108 1.63 12.61 2.89
N LYS A 109 1.84 11.98 1.73
CA LYS A 109 3.12 11.43 1.29
C LYS A 109 3.96 12.40 0.44
N LEU A 110 3.46 13.60 0.10
CA LEU A 110 4.19 14.58 -0.69
C LEU A 110 5.54 14.90 -0.08
N ASN A 111 6.57 14.92 -0.93
CA ASN A 111 7.95 15.25 -0.56
C ASN A 111 8.53 14.38 0.55
N LYS A 112 7.94 13.21 0.82
CA LYS A 112 8.44 12.21 1.76
C LYS A 112 8.88 10.98 1.01
N ARG A 113 9.89 10.29 1.53
CA ARG A 113 10.25 8.94 1.08
C ARG A 113 9.49 7.92 1.92
N VAL A 114 8.28 7.59 1.47
CA VAL A 114 7.42 6.57 2.09
C VAL A 114 7.66 5.20 1.47
N PHE A 115 7.50 4.15 2.27
CA PHE A 115 7.44 2.79 1.75
C PHE A 115 6.02 2.53 1.22
N GLU A 116 5.88 2.27 -0.09
CA GLU A 116 4.59 1.99 -0.72
C GLU A 116 4.42 0.50 -0.98
N ILE A 117 3.27 -0.04 -0.58
CA ILE A 117 2.90 -1.45 -0.75
C ILE A 117 1.46 -1.55 -1.25
N ARG A 118 1.09 -2.65 -1.92
CA ARG A 118 -0.31 -2.89 -2.24
C ARG A 118 -1.09 -3.31 -1.00
N GLU A 119 -2.39 -2.99 -0.98
CA GLU A 119 -3.28 -3.38 0.13
C GLU A 119 -3.33 -4.91 0.32
N ASP A 120 -3.37 -5.65 -0.78
CA ASP A 120 -3.41 -7.12 -0.77
C ASP A 120 -2.04 -7.77 -0.48
N ASP A 121 -0.95 -7.01 -0.52
CA ASP A 121 0.39 -7.44 -0.08
C ASP A 121 0.62 -7.19 1.42
N TRP A 122 -0.30 -6.50 2.11
CA TRP A 122 -0.18 -6.21 3.54
C TRP A 122 -0.06 -7.50 4.36
N ARG A 123 1.06 -7.61 5.09
CA ARG A 123 1.40 -8.74 5.96
C ARG A 123 1.40 -10.11 5.25
N GLN A 124 1.79 -10.19 3.97
CA GLN A 124 1.92 -11.49 3.29
C GLN A 124 3.18 -12.27 3.70
N ILE A 125 4.27 -11.56 3.98
CA ILE A 125 5.40 -12.11 4.74
C ILE A 125 5.38 -11.42 6.10
N ASP A 126 4.94 -12.16 7.11
CA ASP A 126 4.54 -11.63 8.40
C ASP A 126 5.51 -12.07 9.49
N ILE A 127 5.66 -11.25 10.52
CA ILE A 127 6.50 -11.53 11.68
C ILE A 127 5.61 -11.50 12.92
N ILE A 128 5.44 -12.66 13.55
CA ILE A 128 4.47 -12.86 14.61
C ILE A 128 5.14 -13.48 15.84
N PRO A 129 4.81 -13.03 17.07
CA PRO A 129 5.28 -13.68 18.29
C PRO A 129 4.92 -15.17 18.39
N GLU A 130 5.86 -15.98 18.88
CA GLU A 130 5.73 -17.45 19.03
C GLU A 130 4.52 -17.90 19.86
N ASN A 131 4.00 -17.04 20.74
CA ASN A 131 2.79 -17.35 21.53
C ASN A 131 1.51 -17.47 20.67
N ASN A 132 1.55 -17.08 19.39
CA ASN A 132 0.45 -17.22 18.44
C ASN A 132 0.57 -18.47 17.53
N LEU A 133 1.49 -19.40 17.80
CA LEU A 133 1.72 -20.58 16.95
C LEU A 133 0.46 -21.41 16.66
N GLU A 134 -0.47 -21.52 17.62
CA GLU A 134 -1.75 -22.20 17.40
C GLU A 134 -2.56 -21.52 16.28
N LEU A 135 -2.77 -20.21 16.38
CA LEU A 135 -3.46 -19.40 15.38
C LEU A 135 -2.73 -19.39 14.02
N ILE A 136 -1.40 -19.38 14.04
CA ILE A 136 -0.60 -19.49 12.80
C ILE A 136 -0.91 -20.79 12.09
N ASN A 137 -0.88 -21.91 12.81
CA ASN A 137 -1.14 -23.23 12.24
C ASN A 137 -2.58 -23.40 11.75
N GLU A 138 -3.56 -22.83 12.46
CA GLU A 138 -4.96 -22.81 12.00
C GLU A 138 -5.11 -22.08 10.66
N ASN A 139 -4.49 -20.91 10.53
CA ASN A 139 -4.50 -20.13 9.29
C ASN A 139 -3.76 -20.87 8.16
N LEU A 140 -2.59 -21.46 8.42
CA LEU A 140 -1.86 -22.27 7.42
C LEU A 140 -2.68 -23.47 6.94
N LYS A 141 -3.42 -24.13 7.85
CA LYS A 141 -4.31 -25.24 7.48
C LYS A 141 -5.45 -24.77 6.56
N ALA A 142 -6.04 -23.60 6.83
CA ALA A 142 -7.07 -23.02 5.99
C ALA A 142 -6.52 -22.62 4.60
N ILE A 143 -5.32 -22.04 4.55
CA ILE A 143 -4.63 -21.69 3.29
C ILE A 143 -4.34 -22.95 2.47
N LYS A 144 -3.87 -24.02 3.13
CA LYS A 144 -3.66 -25.32 2.47
C LYS A 144 -4.93 -25.84 1.81
N ASN A 145 -6.08 -25.69 2.46
CA ASN A 145 -7.37 -26.06 1.87
C ASN A 145 -7.71 -25.24 0.61
N ILE A 146 -7.36 -23.94 0.57
CA ILE A 146 -7.53 -23.10 -0.64
C ILE A 146 -6.67 -23.64 -1.79
N TYR A 147 -5.42 -24.01 -1.53
CA TYR A 147 -4.56 -24.63 -2.53
C TYR A 147 -5.11 -25.96 -3.04
N GLU A 148 -5.56 -26.84 -2.14
CA GLU A 148 -5.98 -28.20 -2.50
C GLU A 148 -7.34 -28.22 -3.22
N ASN A 149 -8.27 -27.34 -2.84
CA ASN A 149 -9.68 -27.46 -3.26
C ASN A 149 -10.20 -26.28 -4.09
N CYS A 150 -9.53 -25.12 -4.04
CA CYS A 150 -10.03 -23.89 -4.65
C CYS A 150 -9.09 -23.31 -5.71
N SER A 151 -7.95 -23.94 -5.97
CA SER A 151 -6.99 -23.50 -6.98
C SER A 151 -7.36 -23.96 -8.40
N ILE A 152 -6.99 -23.16 -9.40
CA ILE A 152 -7.10 -23.47 -10.83
C ILE A 152 -5.81 -23.03 -11.51
N GLN A 153 -5.30 -23.86 -12.41
CA GLN A 153 -4.25 -23.43 -13.33
C GLN A 153 -4.80 -22.40 -14.33
N ASN A 154 -4.20 -21.21 -14.39
CA ASN A 154 -4.59 -20.15 -15.31
C ASN A 154 -3.35 -19.66 -16.08
N GLY A 155 -3.06 -20.31 -17.22
CA GLY A 155 -1.81 -20.08 -17.95
C GLY A 155 -0.60 -20.51 -17.11
N ASP A 156 0.35 -19.59 -16.88
CA ASP A 156 1.59 -19.83 -16.15
C ASP A 156 1.48 -19.62 -14.63
N PHE A 157 0.30 -19.22 -14.14
CA PHE A 157 0.08 -18.96 -12.71
C PHE A 157 -1.10 -19.75 -12.16
N ILE A 158 -1.13 -19.86 -10.84
CA ILE A 158 -2.26 -20.43 -10.10
C ILE A 158 -3.17 -19.28 -9.69
N ALA A 159 -4.46 -19.43 -9.97
CA ALA A 159 -5.50 -18.53 -9.51
C ALA A 159 -6.47 -19.30 -8.59
N PHE A 160 -7.26 -18.59 -7.80
CA PHE A 160 -8.11 -19.21 -6.78
C PHE A 160 -9.57 -18.76 -6.92
N LYS A 161 -10.50 -19.69 -6.74
CA LYS A 161 -11.94 -19.40 -6.70
C LYS A 161 -12.37 -18.76 -5.39
N GLU A 162 -11.61 -19.03 -4.34
CA GLU A 162 -11.84 -18.56 -2.99
C GLU A 162 -10.51 -18.08 -2.39
N LEU A 163 -10.57 -17.23 -1.38
CA LEU A 163 -9.41 -16.78 -0.63
C LEU A 163 -9.67 -16.95 0.87
N HIS A 164 -8.61 -17.22 1.63
CA HIS A 164 -8.68 -17.28 3.09
C HIS A 164 -8.36 -15.92 3.72
N VAL A 165 -9.27 -15.36 4.50
CA VAL A 165 -9.03 -14.12 5.26
C VAL A 165 -8.47 -14.48 6.64
N ARG A 166 -7.25 -14.03 6.97
CA ARG A 166 -6.55 -14.40 8.20
C ARG A 166 -7.09 -13.68 9.43
N ARG A 167 -8.01 -14.32 10.15
CA ARG A 167 -8.65 -13.80 11.37
C ARG A 167 -7.93 -14.24 12.63
N GLY A 168 -8.09 -13.46 13.71
CA GLY A 168 -7.51 -13.76 15.02
C GLY A 168 -6.06 -13.31 15.18
N LEU A 169 -5.45 -12.84 14.08
CA LEU A 169 -4.10 -12.27 14.05
C LEU A 169 -4.13 -10.76 13.77
N ASP A 170 -5.25 -10.10 14.07
CA ASP A 170 -5.44 -8.66 13.88
C ASP A 170 -4.48 -7.83 14.77
N PHE A 171 -4.17 -8.36 15.96
CA PHE A 171 -3.32 -7.73 16.98
C PHE A 171 -2.23 -8.69 17.48
N PRO A 172 -1.29 -9.13 16.62
CA PRO A 172 -0.37 -10.23 16.94
C PRO A 172 0.57 -9.91 18.12
N PHE A 173 0.79 -8.63 18.42
CA PHE A 173 1.66 -8.15 19.50
C PHE A 173 0.92 -7.75 20.79
N GLU A 174 -0.40 -7.97 20.91
CA GLU A 174 -1.19 -7.52 22.08
C GLU A 174 -0.61 -7.99 23.44
N ASN A 175 -0.03 -9.20 23.45
CA ASN A 175 0.60 -9.79 24.64
C ASN A 175 2.13 -9.91 24.49
N HIS A 176 2.75 -9.12 23.62
CA HIS A 176 4.17 -9.19 23.30
C HIS A 176 4.76 -7.80 23.08
N ASN A 177 5.34 -7.24 24.14
CA ASN A 177 5.82 -5.86 24.14
C ASN A 177 7.24 -5.76 23.60
N ILE A 178 7.39 -5.23 22.39
CA ILE A 178 8.68 -4.83 21.82
C ILE A 178 8.60 -3.35 21.46
N GLU A 179 9.57 -2.56 21.91
CA GLU A 179 9.73 -1.19 21.42
C GLU A 179 10.33 -1.20 20.02
N LYS A 180 9.78 -0.40 19.10
CA LYS A 180 10.31 -0.29 17.73
C LYS A 180 11.82 0.02 17.70
N GLN A 181 12.30 0.84 18.63
CA GLN A 181 13.72 1.22 18.71
C GLN A 181 14.63 0.00 18.91
N ILE A 182 14.20 -1.00 19.69
CA ILE A 182 14.97 -2.23 19.92
C ILE A 182 15.18 -2.96 18.60
N LEU A 183 14.13 -3.10 17.78
CA LEU A 183 14.24 -3.71 16.46
C LEU A 183 15.20 -2.93 15.55
N MET A 184 15.12 -1.60 15.56
CA MET A 184 16.01 -0.78 14.74
C MET A 184 17.49 -0.94 15.13
N ASP A 185 17.76 -1.07 16.42
CA ASP A 185 19.11 -1.24 16.94
C ASP A 185 19.67 -2.64 16.61
N GLU A 186 18.85 -3.68 16.72
CA GLU A 186 19.26 -5.07 16.45
C GLU A 186 19.45 -5.35 14.96
N PHE A 187 18.56 -4.86 14.09
CA PHE A 187 18.64 -5.09 12.65
C PHE A 187 19.66 -4.21 11.92
N LYS A 188 20.33 -3.27 12.60
CA LYS A 188 21.34 -2.35 12.02
C LYS A 188 20.82 -1.65 10.75
N VAL A 189 19.74 -0.91 10.90
CA VAL A 189 19.01 -0.27 9.80
C VAL A 189 19.91 0.54 8.85
N ASN A 190 19.82 0.26 7.55
CA ASN A 190 20.52 0.99 6.50
C ASN A 190 19.78 2.28 6.11
N TYR A 191 18.45 2.23 6.13
CA TYR A 191 17.60 3.31 5.67
C TYR A 191 16.27 3.31 6.41
N ILE A 192 15.80 4.50 6.81
CA ILE A 192 14.51 4.68 7.49
C ILE A 192 13.56 5.44 6.56
N TYR A 193 12.38 4.89 6.34
CA TYR A 193 11.32 5.55 5.59
C TYR A 193 10.53 6.51 6.47
N GLU A 194 9.96 7.53 5.87
CA GLU A 194 9.17 8.57 6.56
C GLU A 194 7.69 8.18 6.76
N GLY A 195 7.39 6.88 6.64
CA GLY A 195 6.07 6.28 6.80
C GLY A 195 5.83 5.11 5.85
N VAL A 196 4.65 4.50 5.97
CA VAL A 196 4.15 3.47 5.05
C VAL A 196 2.86 3.97 4.43
N SER A 197 2.66 3.71 3.14
CA SER A 197 1.42 4.05 2.42
C SER A 197 0.98 2.86 1.59
N PHE A 198 -0.33 2.78 1.34
CA PHE A 198 -0.82 1.95 0.26
C PHE A 198 -0.62 2.63 -1.10
N ASN A 199 -0.38 1.82 -2.13
CA ASN A 199 -0.28 2.29 -3.50
C ASN A 199 -1.53 3.08 -3.87
N GLY A 200 -1.34 4.31 -4.35
CA GLY A 200 -2.46 5.14 -4.79
C GLY A 200 -3.29 5.80 -3.70
N ILE A 201 -2.87 5.69 -2.45
CA ILE A 201 -3.43 6.46 -1.33
C ILE A 201 -2.53 7.68 -1.08
N ALA A 202 -3.13 8.84 -0.78
CA ALA A 202 -2.41 10.10 -0.58
C ALA A 202 -1.76 10.22 0.82
N GLY A 203 -2.32 9.56 1.83
CA GLY A 203 -1.84 9.62 3.21
C GLY A 203 -0.92 8.46 3.58
N VAL A 204 -0.37 8.51 4.79
CA VAL A 204 0.38 7.40 5.38
C VAL A 204 -0.47 6.64 6.39
N ILE A 205 -0.16 5.36 6.57
CA ILE A 205 -0.74 4.49 7.60
C ILE A 205 -0.47 5.08 8.99
N GLU A 206 -1.49 5.11 9.83
CA GLU A 206 -1.36 5.57 11.22
C GLU A 206 -0.40 4.68 12.01
N GLY A 207 0.63 5.31 12.59
CA GLY A 207 1.70 4.60 13.30
C GLY A 207 2.59 3.77 12.37
N GLY A 208 2.45 3.90 11.04
CA GLY A 208 3.21 3.13 10.07
C GLY A 208 4.70 3.46 10.11
N PHE A 209 5.53 2.43 10.20
CA PHE A 209 6.98 2.55 10.08
C PHE A 209 7.53 1.56 9.05
N ALA A 210 8.64 1.92 8.43
CA ALA A 210 9.41 1.01 7.61
C ALA A 210 10.89 1.35 7.64
N PHE A 211 11.74 0.34 7.54
CA PHE A 211 13.18 0.48 7.44
C PHE A 211 13.82 -0.65 6.64
N GLU A 212 14.81 -0.31 5.83
CA GLU A 212 15.60 -1.27 5.04
C GLU A 212 16.70 -1.85 5.93
N VAL A 213 16.72 -3.19 6.07
CA VAL A 213 17.69 -3.91 6.91
C VAL A 213 18.85 -4.48 6.10
N CYS A 214 18.59 -4.84 4.86
CA CYS A 214 19.59 -5.14 3.84
C CYS A 214 19.00 -4.78 2.47
N LYS A 215 19.84 -4.73 1.45
CA LYS A 215 19.42 -4.26 0.11
C LYS A 215 18.21 -5.05 -0.38
N GLY A 216 17.10 -4.36 -0.65
CA GLY A 216 15.89 -4.99 -1.18
C GLY A 216 15.06 -5.76 -0.15
N VAL A 217 15.38 -5.65 1.14
CA VAL A 217 14.59 -6.23 2.24
C VAL A 217 14.18 -5.12 3.21
N VAL A 218 12.88 -4.88 3.30
CA VAL A 218 12.29 -3.82 4.12
C VAL A 218 11.47 -4.46 5.23
N LEU A 219 11.79 -4.13 6.47
CA LEU A 219 10.88 -4.36 7.59
C LEU A 219 9.88 -3.22 7.65
N TYR A 220 8.61 -3.55 7.81
CA TYR A 220 7.55 -2.57 7.93
C TYR A 220 6.49 -3.03 8.92
N GLY A 221 5.67 -2.10 9.39
CA GLY A 221 4.65 -2.42 10.37
C GLY A 221 4.00 -1.18 10.94
N ARG A 222 3.38 -1.35 12.11
CA ARG A 222 2.75 -0.27 12.86
C ARG A 222 3.24 -0.25 14.29
N GLU A 223 3.36 0.94 14.85
CA GLU A 223 3.57 1.14 16.28
C GLU A 223 2.39 1.90 16.91
N VAL A 224 2.10 1.57 18.17
CA VAL A 224 1.17 2.31 19.02
C VAL A 224 1.88 2.55 20.36
N ASN A 225 1.95 3.80 20.80
CA ASN A 225 2.68 4.17 22.03
C ASN A 225 4.15 3.66 22.05
N LYS A 226 4.83 3.69 20.89
CA LYS A 226 6.20 3.17 20.64
C LYS A 226 6.37 1.65 20.66
N LEU A 227 5.31 0.92 21.01
CA LEU A 227 5.29 -0.54 20.96
C LEU A 227 4.89 -1.00 19.58
N VAL A 228 5.55 -2.06 19.11
CA VAL A 228 5.20 -2.73 17.86
C VAL A 228 3.80 -3.31 17.99
N HIS A 229 2.94 -2.96 17.05
CA HIS A 229 1.56 -3.44 16.93
C HIS A 229 1.44 -4.51 15.84
N SER A 230 2.18 -4.34 14.74
CA SER A 230 2.38 -5.33 13.69
C SER A 230 3.78 -5.18 13.11
N LEU A 231 4.35 -6.26 12.60
CA LEU A 231 5.68 -6.30 11.98
C LEU A 231 5.66 -7.30 10.83
N SER A 232 6.26 -6.93 9.72
CA SER A 232 6.26 -7.72 8.49
C SER A 232 7.48 -7.41 7.65
N LEU A 233 7.75 -8.29 6.70
CA LEU A 233 8.87 -8.19 5.78
C LEU A 233 8.35 -7.96 4.37
N TYR A 234 9.03 -7.12 3.61
CA TYR A 234 8.88 -7.02 2.17
C TYR A 234 10.21 -7.39 1.52
N VAL A 235 10.15 -8.33 0.59
CA VAL A 235 11.30 -8.82 -0.16
C VAL A 235 11.14 -8.42 -1.62
N LYS A 236 11.97 -7.48 -2.07
CA LYS A 236 12.03 -7.07 -3.47
C LYS A 236 12.86 -8.03 -4.32
N ASP A 237 13.87 -8.62 -3.70
CA ASP A 237 14.88 -9.45 -4.33
C ASP A 237 15.13 -10.70 -3.48
N GLU A 238 14.74 -11.86 -4.01
CA GLU A 238 14.87 -13.13 -3.30
C GLU A 238 16.33 -13.48 -3.01
N GLU A 239 17.25 -13.18 -3.93
CA GLU A 239 18.68 -13.45 -3.74
C GLU A 239 19.23 -12.69 -2.54
N SER A 240 18.85 -11.42 -2.41
CA SER A 240 19.22 -10.60 -1.25
C SER A 240 18.60 -11.12 0.04
N PHE A 241 17.35 -11.59 0.04
CA PHE A 241 16.74 -12.19 1.23
C PHE A 241 17.44 -13.48 1.65
N GLU A 242 17.63 -14.43 0.72
CA GLU A 242 18.29 -15.71 1.00
C GLU A 242 19.72 -15.53 1.51
N SER A 243 20.44 -14.52 1.01
CA SER A 243 21.80 -14.22 1.47
C SER A 243 21.89 -13.64 2.90
N ASN A 244 20.77 -13.13 3.44
CA ASN A 244 20.72 -12.48 4.76
C ASN A 244 19.71 -13.13 5.71
N VAL A 245 19.10 -14.26 5.32
CA VAL A 245 18.01 -14.88 6.09
C VAL A 245 18.47 -15.32 7.47
N ASP A 246 19.69 -15.85 7.60
CA ASP A 246 20.23 -16.30 8.87
C ASP A 246 20.37 -15.15 9.88
N ASP A 247 20.90 -14.00 9.45
CA ASP A 247 21.05 -12.80 10.28
C ASP A 247 19.68 -12.26 10.70
N ILE A 248 18.71 -12.24 9.77
CA ILE A 248 17.33 -11.83 10.07
C ILE A 248 16.73 -12.77 11.13
N MET A 249 16.87 -14.08 10.93
CA MET A 249 16.32 -15.09 11.84
C MET A 249 17.00 -15.07 13.21
N GLU A 250 18.29 -14.73 13.31
CA GLU A 250 18.97 -14.56 14.60
C GLU A 250 18.30 -13.45 15.43
N VAL A 251 18.04 -12.29 14.82
CA VAL A 251 17.34 -11.18 15.50
C VAL A 251 15.93 -11.61 15.90
N LEU A 252 15.16 -12.20 14.99
CA LEU A 252 13.79 -12.63 15.26
C LEU A 252 13.71 -13.65 16.41
N LYS A 253 14.61 -14.63 16.44
CA LYS A 253 14.70 -15.62 17.52
C LYS A 253 15.03 -14.99 18.87
N SER A 254 15.91 -13.99 18.90
CA SER A 254 16.23 -13.26 20.15
C SER A 254 15.01 -12.57 20.76
N GLN A 255 14.05 -12.19 19.91
CA GLN A 255 12.77 -11.57 20.28
C GLN A 255 11.60 -12.57 20.38
N LYS A 256 11.83 -13.88 20.21
CA LYS A 256 10.78 -14.92 20.19
C LYS A 256 9.70 -14.67 19.13
N LEU A 257 10.15 -14.30 17.93
CA LEU A 257 9.31 -14.03 16.76
C LEU A 257 9.53 -15.11 15.69
N CYS A 258 8.45 -15.48 15.00
CA CYS A 258 8.48 -16.33 13.83
C CYS A 258 8.29 -15.50 12.56
N LEU A 259 8.92 -15.93 11.47
CA LEU A 259 8.70 -15.38 10.13
C LEU A 259 7.84 -16.35 9.31
N ILE A 260 6.76 -15.85 8.73
CA ILE A 260 5.81 -16.65 7.95
C ILE A 260 5.60 -16.02 6.58
N ASP A 261 5.82 -16.79 5.52
CA ASP A 261 5.31 -16.47 4.19
C ASP A 261 3.97 -17.19 4.01
N TRP A 262 2.88 -16.43 4.12
CA TRP A 262 1.53 -16.95 4.10
C TRP A 262 1.15 -17.52 2.75
N CYS A 263 1.50 -16.83 1.66
CA CYS A 263 1.20 -17.29 0.32
C CYS A 263 1.95 -18.58 -0.01
N ARG A 264 3.21 -18.70 0.40
CA ARG A 264 4.02 -19.91 0.14
C ARG A 264 3.85 -21.00 1.20
N MET A 265 3.07 -20.75 2.26
CA MET A 265 2.92 -21.62 3.42
C MET A 265 4.27 -22.03 4.03
N LYS A 266 5.23 -21.09 4.10
CA LYS A 266 6.56 -21.32 4.69
C LYS A 266 6.63 -20.67 6.07
N LEU A 267 7.02 -21.46 7.06
CA LEU A 267 7.38 -21.01 8.40
C LEU A 267 8.89 -21.21 8.56
N TYR A 268 9.61 -20.13 8.87
CA TYR A 268 11.08 -20.12 9.05
C TYR A 268 11.47 -20.25 10.52
#